data_AF-A0A959ALY3-F1
#
_entry.id   AF-A0A959ALY3-F1
#
_cell.length_a   1.000
_cell.length_b   1.000
_cell.length_c   1.000
_cell.angle_alpha   90.00
_cell.angle_beta   90.00
_cell.angle_gamma   90.00
#
_symmetry.space_group_name_H-M   'P 1'
#
loop_
_entity.id
_entity.type
_entity.pdbx_description
1 polymer ?
#
loop_
_entity_poly.entity_id
_entity_poly.type
_entity_poly.pdbx_seq_one_letter_code
_entity_poly.pdbx_strand_id
1 'polypeptide(L)'
;MAFLKKIWNWLCRLFHFNPPPAPPNPPGFIPQYIEYPNEIQIPVPGNADQTMMYCFPLEGTYANLLNMCNQRLNFSPLSERLRYYPLTTHMMMVMSFITRGYTTDPNYKKYGYVAETGVQFFMPLAECTKNAQGQWVAQRMVCYIPYILIDNPFSLVCGREQMGFAKSMARFDFPDNPGVADKFGVDAYGFTKFDKANPQTAAFQPWLNINKTTDKPQPAGASWKSHGEAWKAVKDTFERIPTDENFKLGLPFIIHELEDLLHADIPMVFLKQYRAVDKSEVACFQGVVAANSFLRKFISGWWLSGEYEVTFQDFASYPIMSDLGLPQRTVVKNPFWIEGDLTFVNGTAQWWAATS
;
A
#
# COMPACT_ATOMS: atom_id res chain seq x y z
N MET A 1 -15.39 -15.39 55.80
CA MET A 1 -14.64 -15.37 54.52
C MET A 1 -15.05 -16.45 53.52
N ALA A 2 -15.30 -17.71 53.92
CA ALA A 2 -15.67 -18.79 52.98
C ALA A 2 -17.01 -18.59 52.23
N PHE A 3 -18.00 -17.94 52.87
CA PHE A 3 -19.32 -17.67 52.29
C PHE A 3 -19.26 -16.61 51.15
N LEU A 4 -18.50 -15.52 51.37
CA LEU A 4 -18.27 -14.49 50.35
C LEU A 4 -17.51 -15.03 49.13
N LYS A 5 -16.58 -15.98 49.31
CA LYS A 5 -15.87 -16.64 48.22
C LYS A 5 -16.78 -17.56 47.39
N LYS A 6 -17.77 -18.21 48.02
CA LYS A 6 -18.80 -18.98 47.32
C LYS A 6 -19.77 -18.09 46.53
N ILE A 7 -20.18 -16.95 47.09
CA ILE A 7 -21.02 -15.96 46.40
C ILE A 7 -20.26 -15.37 45.21
N TRP A 8 -18.98 -15.01 45.39
CA TRP A 8 -18.14 -14.51 44.30
C TRP A 8 -17.99 -15.53 43.16
N ASN A 9 -17.69 -16.79 43.48
CA ASN A 9 -17.57 -17.84 42.46
C ASN A 9 -18.91 -18.17 41.77
N TRP A 10 -20.04 -18.05 42.49
CA TRP A 10 -21.38 -18.25 41.94
C TRP A 10 -21.79 -17.08 41.03
N LEU A 11 -21.51 -15.84 41.43
CA LEU A 11 -21.69 -14.65 40.59
C LEU A 11 -20.79 -14.71 39.36
N CYS A 12 -19.51 -15.10 39.49
CA CYS A 12 -18.65 -15.33 38.35
C CYS A 12 -19.29 -16.34 37.38
N ARG A 13 -19.85 -17.46 37.85
CA ARG A 13 -20.52 -18.44 36.97
C ARG A 13 -21.80 -17.90 36.31
N LEU A 14 -22.55 -17.02 36.98
CA LEU A 14 -23.73 -16.35 36.41
C LEU A 14 -23.38 -15.31 35.34
N PHE A 15 -22.19 -14.70 35.44
CA PHE A 15 -21.72 -13.69 34.48
C PHE A 15 -20.76 -14.24 33.41
N HIS A 16 -20.34 -15.50 33.49
CA HIS A 16 -19.76 -16.22 32.35
C HIS A 16 -20.89 -16.68 31.42
N PHE A 17 -21.57 -15.72 30.80
CA PHE A 17 -22.30 -15.98 29.57
C PHE A 17 -21.26 -16.32 28.52
N ASN A 18 -21.04 -17.61 28.28
CA ASN A 18 -20.60 -18.02 26.95
C ASN A 18 -21.83 -17.87 26.07
N PRO A 19 -21.94 -16.83 25.22
CA PRO A 19 -23.02 -16.79 24.25
C PRO A 19 -22.96 -18.09 23.44
N PRO A 20 -24.11 -18.70 23.13
CA PRO A 20 -24.12 -19.82 22.20
C PRO A 20 -23.42 -19.39 20.90
N PRO A 21 -22.69 -20.29 20.24
CA PRO A 21 -22.05 -19.97 18.97
C PRO A 21 -23.09 -19.37 18.02
N ALA A 22 -22.70 -18.30 17.32
CA ALA A 22 -23.58 -17.68 16.35
C ALA A 22 -24.04 -18.73 15.33
N PRO A 23 -25.33 -18.76 14.95
CA PRO A 23 -25.78 -19.66 13.91
C PRO A 23 -25.03 -19.33 12.60
N PRO A 24 -24.66 -20.35 11.80
CA PRO A 24 -24.02 -20.09 10.52
C PRO A 24 -24.96 -19.30 9.60
N ASN A 25 -24.38 -18.48 8.73
CA ASN A 25 -25.16 -17.80 7.70
C ASN A 25 -25.87 -18.82 6.80
N PRO A 26 -27.12 -18.56 6.37
CA PRO A 26 -27.79 -19.40 5.40
C PRO A 26 -26.95 -19.54 4.12
N PRO A 27 -26.96 -20.71 3.46
CA PRO A 27 -26.29 -20.88 2.16
C PRO A 27 -26.76 -19.81 1.17
N GLY A 28 -25.82 -19.07 0.58
CA GLY A 28 -26.11 -18.02 -0.41
C GLY A 28 -26.53 -16.66 0.16
N PHE A 29 -26.56 -16.48 1.48
CA PHE A 29 -26.79 -15.16 2.07
C PHE A 29 -25.56 -14.27 1.90
N ILE A 30 -25.70 -13.21 1.10
CA ILE A 30 -24.68 -12.16 0.95
C ILE A 30 -25.17 -10.94 1.74
N PRO A 31 -24.54 -10.60 2.88
CA PRO A 31 -24.95 -9.43 3.65
C PRO A 31 -24.74 -8.16 2.83
N GLN A 32 -25.75 -7.29 2.83
CA GLN A 32 -25.61 -5.95 2.27
C GLN A 32 -24.84 -5.05 3.24
N TYR A 33 -24.05 -4.13 2.71
CA TYR A 33 -23.41 -3.10 3.52
C TYR A 33 -24.48 -2.16 4.10
N ILE A 34 -24.42 -1.89 5.40
CA ILE A 34 -25.37 -1.02 6.09
C ILE A 34 -24.64 0.29 6.42
N GLU A 35 -25.10 1.36 5.80
CA GLU A 35 -24.52 2.69 5.99
C GLU A 35 -24.92 3.34 7.32
N TYR A 36 -23.99 4.11 7.87
CA TYR A 36 -24.21 4.98 9.04
C TYR A 36 -24.14 6.46 8.62
N PRO A 37 -25.00 7.34 9.16
CA PRO A 37 -25.01 8.75 8.78
C PRO A 37 -23.69 9.51 9.01
N ASN A 38 -22.86 9.04 9.93
CA ASN A 38 -21.59 9.65 10.32
C ASN A 38 -20.37 8.83 9.88
N GLU A 39 -20.53 7.85 9.00
CA GLU A 39 -19.38 7.11 8.48
C GLU A 39 -18.56 7.93 7.48
N ILE A 40 -17.29 7.58 7.39
CA ILE A 40 -16.33 8.18 6.46
C ILE A 40 -15.84 7.16 5.42
N GLN A 41 -16.61 6.08 5.27
CA GLN A 41 -16.43 5.05 4.26
C GLN A 41 -17.26 5.46 3.03
N ILE A 42 -16.59 5.67 1.89
CA ILE A 42 -17.20 6.06 0.62
C ILE A 42 -16.79 5.01 -0.43
N PRO A 43 -17.72 4.39 -1.17
CA PRO A 43 -17.41 3.25 -2.03
C PRO A 43 -16.55 3.60 -3.25
N VAL A 44 -15.75 2.63 -3.71
CA VAL A 44 -15.17 2.60 -5.06
C VAL A 44 -16.20 2.08 -6.10
N PRO A 45 -16.05 2.36 -7.42
CA PRO A 45 -14.91 3.02 -8.08
C PRO A 45 -14.80 4.51 -7.78
N GLY A 46 -13.57 5.03 -7.72
CA GLY A 46 -13.29 6.43 -7.41
C GLY A 46 -12.20 7.03 -8.30
N ASN A 47 -12.23 8.34 -8.45
CA ASN A 47 -11.26 9.12 -9.21
C ASN A 47 -10.42 9.98 -8.26
N ALA A 48 -9.15 10.19 -8.64
CA ALA A 48 -8.25 11.15 -8.03
C ALA A 48 -7.72 12.08 -9.13
N ASP A 49 -8.27 13.29 -9.19
CA ASP A 49 -7.91 14.26 -10.22
C ASP A 49 -6.76 15.16 -9.73
N GLN A 50 -5.92 15.59 -10.67
CA GLN A 50 -4.79 16.49 -10.43
C GLN A 50 -3.88 15.95 -9.31
N THR A 51 -3.50 14.69 -9.47
CA THR A 51 -2.62 13.98 -8.55
C THR A 51 -1.18 14.29 -8.92
N MET A 52 -0.49 15.02 -8.06
CA MET A 52 0.95 15.26 -8.16
C MET A 52 1.70 14.13 -7.46
N MET A 53 2.77 13.62 -8.06
CA MET A 53 3.59 12.54 -7.50
C MET A 53 5.07 12.87 -7.70
N TYR A 54 5.81 12.95 -6.59
CA TYR A 54 7.26 12.99 -6.57
C TYR A 54 7.77 11.58 -6.29
N CYS A 55 8.52 11.06 -7.24
CA CYS A 55 8.92 9.67 -7.32
C CYS A 55 10.42 9.57 -7.02
N PHE A 56 10.74 8.85 -5.95
CA PHE A 56 12.08 8.63 -5.44
C PHE A 56 12.40 7.13 -5.51
N PRO A 57 13.18 6.68 -6.51
CA PRO A 57 13.67 5.31 -6.57
C PRO A 57 14.50 4.98 -5.32
N LEU A 58 14.18 3.86 -4.68
CA LEU A 58 14.93 3.33 -3.53
C LEU A 58 15.32 1.89 -3.78
N GLU A 59 16.51 1.51 -3.33
CA GLU A 59 16.97 0.12 -3.41
C GLU A 59 16.90 -0.54 -2.03
N GLY A 60 16.11 -1.60 -1.93
CA GLY A 60 16.02 -2.46 -0.75
C GLY A 60 16.84 -3.74 -0.89
N THR A 61 16.72 -4.63 0.09
CA THR A 61 17.38 -5.94 0.05
C THR A 61 16.40 -7.02 -0.41
N TYR A 62 16.77 -7.80 -1.44
CA TYR A 62 15.89 -8.82 -2.02
C TYR A 62 15.32 -9.80 -0.99
N ALA A 63 16.14 -10.26 -0.03
CA ALA A 63 15.70 -11.19 1.01
C ALA A 63 14.60 -10.59 1.92
N ASN A 64 14.72 -9.33 2.30
CA ASN A 64 13.72 -8.62 3.12
C ASN A 64 12.41 -8.44 2.35
N LEU A 65 12.52 -8.02 1.09
CA LEU A 65 11.43 -7.89 0.14
C LEU A 65 10.67 -9.21 -0.05
N LEU A 66 11.39 -10.31 -0.31
CA LEU A 66 10.81 -11.64 -0.45
C LEU A 66 10.17 -12.14 0.85
N ASN A 67 10.81 -11.90 2.00
CA ASN A 67 10.25 -12.24 3.31
C ASN A 67 8.92 -11.52 3.54
N MET A 68 8.82 -10.24 3.18
CA MET A 68 7.58 -9.48 3.27
C MET A 68 6.48 -10.07 2.38
N CYS A 69 6.80 -10.44 1.12
CA CYS A 69 5.85 -11.17 0.26
C CYS A 69 5.39 -12.47 0.92
N ASN A 70 6.30 -13.24 1.53
CA ASN A 70 5.95 -14.50 2.17
C ASN A 70 5.05 -14.32 3.39
N GLN A 71 5.33 -13.34 4.24
CA GLN A 71 4.55 -13.07 5.44
C GLN A 71 3.16 -12.49 5.15
N ARG A 72 3.01 -11.75 4.04
CA ARG A 72 1.80 -10.94 3.80
C ARG A 72 0.97 -11.43 2.61
N LEU A 73 1.56 -12.11 1.63
CA LEU A 73 0.86 -12.52 0.41
C LEU A 73 0.96 -14.03 0.14
N ASN A 74 2.11 -14.66 0.43
CA ASN A 74 2.34 -16.10 0.20
C ASN A 74 2.18 -16.97 1.46
N PHE A 75 1.24 -16.64 2.34
CA PHE A 75 1.00 -17.39 3.59
C PHE A 75 -0.18 -18.37 3.51
N SER A 76 -1.09 -18.18 2.55
CA SER A 76 -2.35 -18.93 2.47
C SER A 76 -2.26 -20.13 1.52
N PRO A 77 -3.25 -21.05 1.49
CA PRO A 77 -3.29 -22.15 0.52
C PRO A 77 -3.26 -21.70 -0.95
N LEU A 78 -3.60 -20.43 -1.24
CA LEU A 78 -3.39 -19.82 -2.57
C LEU A 78 -1.95 -20.00 -3.06
N SER A 79 -0.98 -19.97 -2.14
CA SER A 79 0.46 -20.09 -2.38
C SER A 79 0.89 -21.40 -3.03
N GLU A 80 0.03 -22.43 -3.03
CA GLU A 80 0.32 -23.68 -3.72
C GLU A 80 0.21 -23.56 -5.25
N ARG A 81 -0.64 -22.63 -5.72
CA ARG A 81 -0.96 -22.39 -7.14
C ARG A 81 -0.51 -21.02 -7.67
N LEU A 82 -0.42 -20.02 -6.81
CA LEU A 82 -0.10 -18.65 -7.15
C LEU A 82 0.82 -18.05 -6.08
N ARG A 83 1.95 -17.48 -6.47
CA ARG A 83 2.88 -16.80 -5.56
C ARG A 83 3.34 -15.47 -6.11
N TYR A 84 3.70 -14.58 -5.20
CA TYR A 84 4.28 -13.28 -5.50
C TYR A 84 5.77 -13.25 -5.17
N TYR A 85 6.59 -12.78 -6.09
CA TYR A 85 8.04 -12.58 -5.91
C TYR A 85 8.42 -11.14 -6.25
N PRO A 86 9.37 -10.50 -5.54
CA PRO A 86 9.89 -9.20 -5.98
C PRO A 86 10.47 -9.29 -7.40
N LEU A 87 10.13 -8.34 -8.28
CA LEU A 87 10.71 -8.27 -9.64
C LEU A 87 12.14 -7.67 -9.66
N THR A 88 12.46 -6.87 -8.64
CA THR A 88 13.70 -6.12 -8.51
C THR A 88 13.94 -5.78 -7.03
N THR A 89 15.16 -5.35 -6.70
CA THR A 89 15.47 -4.68 -5.42
C THR A 89 14.95 -3.24 -5.37
N HIS A 90 14.58 -2.67 -6.51
CA HIS A 90 14.15 -1.29 -6.62
C HIS A 90 12.66 -1.13 -6.32
N MET A 91 12.34 -0.19 -5.45
CA MET A 91 10.99 0.26 -5.14
C MET A 91 10.84 1.72 -5.52
N MET A 92 9.60 2.17 -5.66
CA MET A 92 9.31 3.59 -5.83
C MET A 92 8.69 4.14 -4.56
N MET A 93 9.40 5.02 -3.86
CA MET A 93 8.78 5.87 -2.85
C MET A 93 8.13 7.06 -3.54
N VAL A 94 6.82 7.24 -3.32
CA VAL A 94 6.04 8.30 -3.93
C VAL A 94 5.55 9.22 -2.82
N MET A 95 5.92 10.50 -2.90
CA MET A 95 5.25 11.57 -2.18
C MET A 95 4.15 12.11 -3.08
N SER A 96 2.89 11.98 -2.68
CA SER A 96 1.75 12.35 -3.51
C SER A 96 0.90 13.44 -2.89
N PHE A 97 0.31 14.28 -3.73
CA PHE A 97 -0.79 15.16 -3.35
C PHE A 97 -1.96 14.98 -4.33
N ILE A 98 -3.09 14.52 -3.81
CA ILE A 98 -4.35 14.40 -4.52
C ILE A 98 -5.18 15.64 -4.21
N THR A 99 -5.48 16.42 -5.24
CA THR A 99 -6.29 17.63 -5.09
C THR A 99 -7.78 17.30 -4.92
N ARG A 100 -8.28 16.34 -5.72
CA ARG A 100 -9.71 15.97 -5.73
C ARG A 100 -9.91 14.46 -5.87
N GLY A 101 -10.03 13.78 -4.73
CA GLY A 101 -10.53 12.41 -4.62
C GLY A 101 -12.05 12.37 -4.49
N TYR A 102 -12.73 11.50 -5.24
CA TYR A 102 -14.19 11.33 -5.15
C TYR A 102 -14.63 9.97 -5.69
N THR A 103 -15.78 9.49 -5.25
CA THR A 103 -16.40 8.30 -5.83
C THR A 103 -17.14 8.62 -7.13
N THR A 104 -17.15 7.65 -8.03
CA THR A 104 -17.93 7.70 -9.28
C THR A 104 -19.34 7.15 -9.12
N ASP A 105 -19.68 6.60 -7.94
CA ASP A 105 -21.03 6.13 -7.65
C ASP A 105 -22.03 7.30 -7.65
N PRO A 106 -23.09 7.26 -8.48
CA PRO A 106 -24.06 8.35 -8.59
C PRO A 106 -24.80 8.65 -7.28
N ASN A 107 -24.96 7.68 -6.38
CA ASN A 107 -25.66 7.84 -5.09
C ASN A 107 -24.85 8.67 -4.09
N TYR A 108 -23.54 8.81 -4.31
CA TYR A 108 -22.61 9.46 -3.40
C TYR A 108 -22.03 10.76 -3.94
N LYS A 109 -22.53 11.28 -5.07
CA LYS A 109 -22.11 12.59 -5.62
C LYS A 109 -22.24 13.76 -4.63
N LYS A 110 -23.14 13.64 -3.64
CA LYS A 110 -23.37 14.65 -2.59
C LYS A 110 -22.24 14.78 -1.57
N TYR A 111 -21.31 13.81 -1.50
CA TYR A 111 -20.25 13.79 -0.48
C TYR A 111 -19.05 14.69 -0.83
N GLY A 112 -19.02 15.26 -2.04
CA GLY A 112 -17.99 16.22 -2.44
C GLY A 112 -16.64 15.56 -2.76
N TYR A 113 -15.56 16.28 -2.43
CA TYR A 113 -14.18 15.90 -2.75
C TYR A 113 -13.33 15.81 -1.50
N VAL A 114 -12.35 14.89 -1.50
CA VAL A 114 -11.33 14.77 -0.47
C VAL A 114 -9.95 15.11 -1.06
N ALA A 115 -9.19 15.96 -0.39
CA ALA A 115 -7.77 16.12 -0.66
C ALA A 115 -6.97 15.16 0.22
N GLU A 116 -5.87 14.62 -0.30
CA GLU A 116 -4.99 13.69 0.43
C GLU A 116 -3.53 14.00 0.08
N THR A 117 -2.71 14.25 1.10
CA THR A 117 -1.25 14.13 0.98
C THR A 117 -0.83 12.76 1.49
N GLY A 118 0.16 12.15 0.85
CA GLY A 118 0.61 10.83 1.23
C GLY A 118 2.06 10.54 0.87
N VAL A 119 2.59 9.52 1.55
CA VAL A 119 3.78 8.80 1.15
C VAL A 119 3.45 7.33 0.98
N GLN A 120 3.82 6.74 -0.15
CA GLN A 120 3.58 5.34 -0.47
C GLN A 120 4.84 4.67 -1.01
N PHE A 121 5.02 3.39 -0.72
CA PHE A 121 6.18 2.61 -1.19
C PHE A 121 5.68 1.54 -2.15
N PHE A 122 5.77 1.79 -3.44
CA PHE A 122 5.37 0.85 -4.48
C PHE A 122 6.46 -0.19 -4.70
N MET A 123 6.11 -1.45 -4.52
CA MET A 123 6.98 -2.59 -4.70
C MET A 123 6.52 -3.43 -5.91
N PRO A 124 7.30 -3.43 -7.01
CA PRO A 124 7.04 -4.28 -8.17
C PRO A 124 7.19 -5.77 -7.85
N LEU A 125 6.13 -6.54 -8.07
CA LEU A 125 6.10 -7.99 -7.86
C LEU A 125 5.73 -8.72 -9.16
N ALA A 126 6.26 -9.93 -9.32
CA ALA A 126 5.82 -10.91 -10.29
C ALA A 126 4.72 -11.74 -9.65
N GLU A 127 3.54 -11.77 -10.28
CA GLU A 127 2.54 -12.79 -9.96
C GLU A 127 2.86 -14.06 -10.76
N CYS A 128 3.18 -15.14 -10.07
CA CYS A 128 3.67 -16.38 -10.66
C CYS A 128 2.69 -17.54 -10.45
N THR A 129 2.53 -18.37 -11.47
CA THR A 129 1.81 -19.66 -11.40
C THR A 129 2.73 -20.81 -11.80
N LYS A 130 2.35 -22.06 -11.49
CA LYS A 130 3.13 -23.23 -11.90
C LYS A 130 2.82 -23.64 -13.34
N ASN A 131 3.85 -23.88 -14.13
CA ASN A 131 3.71 -24.55 -15.43
C ASN A 131 3.52 -26.07 -15.28
N ALA A 132 3.39 -26.78 -16.40
CA ALA A 132 3.21 -28.24 -16.43
C ALA A 132 4.38 -29.02 -15.79
N GLN A 133 5.57 -28.42 -15.71
CA GLN A 133 6.76 -28.99 -15.07
C GLN A 133 6.88 -28.60 -13.59
N GLY A 134 5.88 -27.92 -13.02
CA GLY A 134 5.87 -27.47 -11.63
C GLY A 134 6.77 -26.27 -11.35
N GLN A 135 7.34 -25.62 -12.37
CA GLN A 135 8.19 -24.43 -12.23
C GLN A 135 7.34 -23.18 -12.10
N TRP A 136 7.75 -22.24 -11.25
CA TRP A 136 7.11 -20.92 -11.16
C TRP A 136 7.42 -20.09 -12.40
N VAL A 137 6.37 -19.57 -13.02
CA VAL A 137 6.45 -18.72 -14.21
C VAL A 137 5.67 -17.44 -13.93
N ALA A 138 6.33 -16.30 -14.07
CA ALA A 138 5.71 -14.99 -13.97
C ALA A 138 4.67 -14.82 -15.08
N GLN A 139 3.48 -14.39 -14.67
CA GLN A 139 2.33 -14.16 -15.54
C GLN A 139 2.14 -12.68 -15.83
N ARG A 140 2.35 -11.80 -14.84
CA ARG A 140 2.24 -10.34 -14.98
C ARG A 140 2.96 -9.61 -13.84
N MET A 141 3.18 -8.32 -13.98
CA MET A 141 3.57 -7.46 -12.86
C MET A 141 2.33 -7.05 -12.05
N VAL A 142 2.52 -6.94 -10.73
CA VAL A 142 1.58 -6.28 -9.83
C VAL A 142 2.38 -5.41 -8.85
N CYS A 143 1.77 -4.35 -8.35
CA CYS A 143 2.32 -3.50 -7.31
C CYS A 143 1.78 -3.92 -5.94
N TYR A 144 2.67 -4.16 -5.00
CA TYR A 144 2.33 -4.24 -3.58
C TYR A 144 2.76 -2.94 -2.89
N ILE A 145 1.90 -2.40 -2.02
CA ILE A 145 2.19 -1.15 -1.30
C ILE A 145 2.20 -1.44 0.21
N PRO A 146 3.34 -1.90 0.77
CA PRO A 146 3.43 -2.31 2.17
C PRO A 146 3.28 -1.17 3.17
N TYR A 147 3.60 0.06 2.75
CA TYR A 147 3.56 1.25 3.58
C TYR A 147 2.83 2.36 2.84
N ILE A 148 1.78 2.88 3.46
CA ILE A 148 1.07 4.09 3.05
C ILE A 148 0.80 4.91 4.29
N LEU A 149 1.27 6.15 4.31
CA LEU A 149 0.91 7.11 5.33
C LEU A 149 0.27 8.31 4.64
N ILE A 150 -0.80 8.84 5.23
CA ILE A 150 -1.62 9.90 4.63
C ILE A 150 -2.19 10.85 5.70
N ASP A 151 -2.72 11.99 5.30
CA ASP A 151 -3.28 13.00 6.21
C ASP A 151 -4.82 13.06 6.24
N ASN A 152 -5.50 12.26 5.40
CA ASN A 152 -6.95 12.29 5.26
C ASN A 152 -7.66 11.06 5.87
N PRO A 153 -8.57 11.23 6.85
CA PRO A 153 -9.24 10.10 7.49
C PRO A 153 -10.24 9.35 6.59
N PHE A 154 -10.89 10.00 5.61
CA PHE A 154 -11.77 9.31 4.67
C PHE A 154 -10.97 8.33 3.83
N SER A 155 -9.85 8.81 3.28
CA SER A 155 -9.00 7.97 2.45
C SER A 155 -8.31 6.87 3.25
N LEU A 156 -8.06 7.08 4.54
CA LEU A 156 -7.55 6.08 5.50
C LEU A 156 -8.53 4.92 5.61
N VAL A 157 -9.77 5.23 6.00
CA VAL A 157 -10.83 4.26 6.26
C VAL A 157 -11.21 3.54 4.97
N CYS A 158 -11.53 4.27 3.89
CA CYS A 158 -11.89 3.67 2.60
C CYS A 158 -10.81 2.69 2.10
N GLY A 159 -9.54 3.11 2.11
CA GLY A 159 -8.44 2.30 1.61
C GLY A 159 -8.23 1.02 2.41
N ARG A 160 -8.27 1.12 3.74
CA ARG A 160 -8.13 -0.03 4.64
C ARG A 160 -9.33 -0.97 4.51
N GLU A 161 -10.53 -0.42 4.51
CA GLU A 161 -11.76 -1.19 4.70
C GLU A 161 -12.27 -1.88 3.43
N GLN A 162 -12.04 -1.26 2.27
CA GLN A 162 -12.51 -1.79 0.99
C GLN A 162 -11.44 -2.67 0.34
N MET A 163 -10.21 -2.17 0.22
CA MET A 163 -9.16 -2.80 -0.58
C MET A 163 -8.13 -3.57 0.25
N GLY A 164 -7.90 -3.16 1.51
CA GLY A 164 -6.85 -3.71 2.36
C GLY A 164 -5.51 -2.97 2.27
N PHE A 165 -5.51 -1.70 1.86
CA PHE A 165 -4.31 -0.87 1.98
C PHE A 165 -3.90 -0.75 3.45
N ALA A 166 -2.62 -0.94 3.77
CA ALA A 166 -2.11 -0.80 5.13
C ALA A 166 -1.89 0.68 5.53
N LYS A 167 -2.89 1.54 5.26
CA LYS A 167 -2.77 2.99 5.48
C LYS A 167 -2.65 3.33 6.97
N SER A 168 -1.86 4.36 7.28
CA SER A 168 -1.74 5.00 8.60
C SER A 168 -1.75 6.52 8.49
N MET A 169 -1.86 7.22 9.62
CA MET A 169 -1.90 8.69 9.65
C MET A 169 -0.50 9.30 9.71
N ALA A 170 -0.30 10.40 9.00
CA ALA A 170 0.88 11.25 9.06
C ALA A 170 0.54 12.73 8.87
N ARG A 171 1.52 13.58 9.13
CA ARG A 171 1.56 14.99 8.71
C ARG A 171 2.71 15.18 7.75
N PHE A 172 2.56 16.14 6.86
CA PHE A 172 3.49 16.37 5.77
C PHE A 172 3.99 17.82 5.79
N ASP A 173 5.29 17.96 5.64
CA ASP A 173 5.94 19.18 5.16
C ASP A 173 6.20 18.95 3.67
N PHE A 174 5.41 19.60 2.82
CA PHE A 174 5.31 19.33 1.39
C PHE A 174 5.54 20.63 0.63
N PRO A 175 6.33 20.64 -0.47
CA PRO A 175 6.60 21.87 -1.21
C PRO A 175 5.34 22.38 -1.90
N ASP A 176 5.07 23.68 -1.81
CA ASP A 176 3.90 24.34 -2.43
C ASP A 176 3.94 24.30 -3.96
N ASN A 177 5.12 24.10 -4.56
CA ASN A 177 5.33 24.06 -6.01
C ASN A 177 6.39 23.00 -6.36
N PRO A 178 6.14 22.13 -7.35
CA PRO A 178 7.12 21.14 -7.80
C PRO A 178 8.43 21.71 -8.38
N GLY A 179 8.46 23.00 -8.74
CA GLY A 179 9.69 23.70 -9.10
C GLY A 179 10.62 23.98 -7.91
N VAL A 180 10.14 23.86 -6.67
CA VAL A 180 10.88 24.10 -5.41
C VAL A 180 10.79 22.85 -4.52
N ALA A 181 11.01 21.69 -5.14
CA ALA A 181 10.90 20.39 -4.51
C ALA A 181 12.10 20.04 -3.63
N ASP A 182 12.67 21.00 -2.88
CA ASP A 182 13.98 20.80 -2.25
C ASP A 182 13.91 20.02 -0.93
N LYS A 183 12.76 20.04 -0.26
CA LYS A 183 12.58 19.41 1.05
C LYS A 183 11.19 18.80 1.19
N PHE A 184 11.15 17.62 1.80
CA PHE A 184 9.93 16.94 2.24
C PHE A 184 10.13 16.42 3.65
N GLY A 185 9.10 16.51 4.48
CA GLY A 185 9.08 15.97 5.84
C GLY A 185 7.82 15.16 6.09
N VAL A 186 7.96 14.07 6.85
CA VAL A 186 6.84 13.22 7.26
C VAL A 186 6.94 12.94 8.75
N ASP A 187 5.93 13.38 9.48
CA ASP A 187 5.69 12.98 10.86
C ASP A 187 4.64 11.87 10.89
N ALA A 188 5.02 10.67 11.31
CA ALA A 188 4.11 9.53 11.40
C ALA A 188 3.41 9.48 12.75
N TYR A 189 2.13 9.11 12.80
CA TYR A 189 1.41 8.93 14.06
C TYR A 189 1.63 7.54 14.63
N GLY A 190 2.41 7.42 15.70
CA GLY A 190 2.62 6.13 16.36
C GLY A 190 3.67 6.19 17.45
N PHE A 191 4.38 5.08 17.62
CA PHE A 191 5.39 4.86 18.65
C PHE A 191 6.77 4.72 18.01
N THR A 192 7.74 5.49 18.49
CA THR A 192 9.14 5.36 18.07
C THR A 192 9.77 4.12 18.70
N LYS A 193 9.33 3.73 19.90
CA LYS A 193 9.79 2.53 20.61
C LYS A 193 8.64 1.80 21.31
N PHE A 194 8.69 0.46 21.29
CA PHE A 194 7.88 -0.38 22.17
C PHE A 194 8.72 -0.78 23.39
N ASP A 195 8.47 -0.14 24.53
CA ASP A 195 9.16 -0.43 25.79
C ASP A 195 8.11 -0.62 26.89
N LYS A 196 8.11 -1.81 27.51
CA LYS A 196 7.20 -2.14 28.61
C LYS A 196 7.51 -1.35 29.88
N ALA A 197 8.77 -1.01 30.12
CA ALA A 197 9.18 -0.26 31.30
C ALA A 197 8.87 1.24 31.15
N ASN A 198 8.98 1.77 29.94
CA ASN A 198 8.74 3.18 29.62
C ASN A 198 7.75 3.32 28.46
N PRO A 199 6.45 3.08 28.68
CA PRO A 199 5.45 3.17 27.63
C PRO A 199 5.34 4.60 27.09
N GLN A 200 5.34 4.73 25.77
CA GLN A 200 5.06 5.99 25.08
C GLN A 200 3.56 6.15 24.85
N THR A 201 3.08 7.39 24.79
CA THR A 201 1.80 7.71 24.17
C THR A 201 2.01 7.91 22.67
N ALA A 202 1.11 7.39 21.84
CA ALA A 202 1.17 7.61 20.40
C ALA A 202 1.08 9.11 20.08
N ALA A 203 1.94 9.58 19.17
CA ALA A 203 1.97 10.96 18.74
C ALA A 203 2.50 11.05 17.31
N PHE A 204 2.26 12.19 16.66
CA PHE A 204 2.97 12.54 15.43
C PHE A 204 4.43 12.83 15.78
N GLN A 205 5.35 12.07 15.20
CA GLN A 205 6.78 12.17 15.44
C GLN A 205 7.54 12.04 14.11
N PRO A 206 8.71 12.68 13.96
CA PRO A 206 9.51 12.61 12.75
C PRO A 206 9.80 11.16 12.35
N TRP A 207 9.53 10.83 11.09
CA TRP A 207 9.74 9.49 10.56
C TRP A 207 10.63 9.49 9.32
N LEU A 208 10.38 10.43 8.40
CA LEU A 208 11.09 10.50 7.12
C LEU A 208 11.34 11.95 6.72
N ASN A 209 12.54 12.22 6.22
CA ASN A 209 12.87 13.48 5.54
C ASN A 209 13.52 13.19 4.19
N ILE A 210 13.23 14.04 3.22
CA ILE A 210 13.89 14.04 1.91
C ILE A 210 14.47 15.42 1.69
N ASN A 211 15.75 15.52 1.37
CA ASN A 211 16.41 16.79 1.07
C ASN A 211 17.17 16.68 -0.24
N LYS A 212 17.07 17.71 -1.08
CA LYS A 212 17.96 17.88 -2.22
C LYS A 212 19.36 18.23 -1.73
N THR A 213 20.37 17.53 -2.22
CA THR A 213 21.76 17.65 -1.76
C THR A 213 22.68 18.33 -2.77
N THR A 214 22.26 18.42 -4.04
CA THR A 214 23.03 19.10 -5.09
C THR A 214 22.12 19.89 -6.03
N ASP A 215 22.59 21.04 -6.50
CA ASP A 215 21.95 21.77 -7.58
C ASP A 215 22.59 21.38 -8.91
N LYS A 216 22.06 20.32 -9.53
CA LYS A 216 22.39 19.98 -10.92
C LYS A 216 21.29 20.51 -11.84
N PRO A 217 21.61 21.26 -12.91
CA PRO A 217 20.61 21.73 -13.86
C PRO A 217 19.76 20.55 -14.36
N GLN A 218 18.46 20.75 -14.51
CA GLN A 218 17.65 19.80 -15.26
C GLN A 218 18.25 19.65 -16.67
N PRO A 219 18.28 18.44 -17.24
CA PRO A 219 18.53 18.30 -18.67
C PRO A 219 17.57 19.21 -19.45
N ALA A 220 18.11 20.16 -20.21
CA ALA A 220 17.31 21.17 -20.91
C ALA A 220 16.31 20.48 -21.87
N GLY A 221 15.01 20.71 -21.67
CA GLY A 221 13.92 20.27 -22.57
C GLY A 221 13.02 19.10 -22.11
N ALA A 222 13.16 18.59 -20.88
CA ALA A 222 12.67 17.25 -20.53
C ALA A 222 11.27 17.15 -19.85
N SER A 223 10.26 17.92 -20.29
CA SER A 223 8.88 17.63 -19.86
C SER A 223 8.29 16.52 -20.72
N TRP A 224 8.03 15.35 -20.15
CA TRP A 224 7.27 14.29 -20.80
C TRP A 224 5.83 14.75 -21.03
N LYS A 225 5.28 14.42 -22.20
CA LYS A 225 3.91 14.77 -22.61
C LYS A 225 2.94 13.60 -22.62
N SER A 226 3.44 12.39 -22.40
CA SER A 226 2.64 11.17 -22.33
C SER A 226 3.22 10.17 -21.31
N HIS A 227 2.39 9.23 -20.86
CA HIS A 227 2.85 8.11 -20.03
C HIS A 227 3.89 7.25 -20.75
N GLY A 228 3.80 7.10 -22.07
CA GLY A 228 4.79 6.37 -22.87
C GLY A 228 6.17 7.04 -22.88
N GLU A 229 6.22 8.37 -22.99
CA GLU A 229 7.48 9.14 -22.85
C GLU A 229 8.05 9.03 -21.43
N ALA A 230 7.20 9.16 -20.41
CA ALA A 230 7.61 9.01 -19.02
C ALA A 230 8.19 7.61 -18.76
N TRP A 231 7.49 6.56 -19.18
CA TRP A 231 7.98 5.18 -19.06
C TRP A 231 9.32 4.97 -19.76
N LYS A 232 9.44 5.45 -21.02
CA LYS A 232 10.69 5.34 -21.78
C LYS A 232 11.86 6.01 -21.06
N ALA A 233 11.61 7.11 -20.35
CA ALA A 233 12.63 7.79 -19.58
C ALA A 233 13.01 7.04 -18.30
N VAL A 234 12.03 6.49 -17.56
CA VAL A 234 12.28 5.92 -16.23
C VAL A 234 12.58 4.43 -16.21
N LYS A 235 12.27 3.68 -17.26
CA LYS A 235 12.41 2.20 -17.30
C LYS A 235 13.80 1.69 -16.89
N ASP A 236 14.87 2.42 -17.25
CA ASP A 236 16.25 2.00 -16.98
C ASP A 236 16.66 2.26 -15.51
N THR A 237 15.84 3.01 -14.77
CA THR A 237 15.99 3.18 -13.31
C THR A 237 15.61 1.91 -12.55
N PHE A 238 14.86 1.01 -13.19
CA PHE A 238 14.46 -0.26 -12.62
C PHE A 238 15.24 -1.37 -13.30
N GLU A 239 16.49 -1.56 -12.87
CA GLU A 239 17.24 -2.75 -13.24
C GLU A 239 16.46 -3.98 -12.74
N ARG A 240 15.96 -4.78 -13.68
CA ARG A 240 15.31 -6.06 -13.36
C ARG A 240 16.39 -7.02 -12.92
N ILE A 241 16.12 -7.79 -11.86
CA ILE A 241 16.98 -8.93 -11.53
C ILE A 241 16.76 -9.95 -12.64
N PRO A 242 17.75 -10.21 -13.51
CA PRO A 242 17.56 -11.13 -14.61
C PRO A 242 17.43 -12.53 -14.01
N THR A 243 16.23 -13.10 -14.07
CA THR A 243 15.90 -14.46 -13.62
C THR A 243 16.34 -14.74 -12.18
N ASP A 244 15.46 -14.44 -11.23
CA ASP A 244 15.53 -15.05 -9.92
C ASP A 244 15.50 -16.59 -10.07
N GLU A 245 16.33 -17.32 -9.32
CA GLU A 245 16.25 -18.78 -9.22
C GLU A 245 14.83 -19.25 -8.83
N ASN A 246 14.04 -18.39 -8.18
CA ASN A 246 12.68 -18.71 -7.78
C ASN A 246 11.64 -18.70 -8.91
N PHE A 247 11.84 -17.99 -10.03
CA PHE A 247 10.86 -17.95 -11.13
C PHE A 247 11.43 -17.58 -12.49
N LYS A 248 10.74 -18.01 -13.57
CA LYS A 248 11.06 -17.63 -14.95
C LYS A 248 10.08 -16.60 -15.49
N LEU A 249 10.53 -15.73 -16.39
CA LEU A 249 9.63 -14.85 -17.13
C LEU A 249 8.84 -15.67 -18.17
N GLY A 250 7.52 -15.66 -18.05
CA GLY A 250 6.63 -16.27 -19.04
C GLY A 250 6.38 -15.35 -20.23
N LEU A 251 5.96 -15.92 -21.36
CA LEU A 251 5.42 -15.14 -22.47
C LEU A 251 4.20 -14.26 -22.06
N PRO A 252 3.27 -14.74 -21.21
CA PRO A 252 2.16 -13.92 -20.72
C PRO A 252 2.63 -12.64 -20.01
N PHE A 253 3.76 -12.71 -19.27
CA PHE A 253 4.33 -11.54 -18.60
C PHE A 253 4.66 -10.45 -19.59
N ILE A 254 5.39 -10.78 -20.67
CA ILE A 254 5.77 -9.78 -21.68
C ILE A 254 4.54 -9.15 -22.34
N ILE A 255 3.50 -9.95 -22.59
CA ILE A 255 2.25 -9.47 -23.20
C ILE A 255 1.55 -8.50 -22.24
N HIS A 256 1.36 -8.88 -20.98
CA HIS A 256 0.70 -8.03 -19.99
C HIS A 256 1.47 -6.75 -19.69
N GLU A 257 2.80 -6.77 -19.65
CA GLU A 257 3.60 -5.54 -19.51
C GLU A 257 3.35 -4.53 -20.63
N LEU A 258 3.14 -5.01 -21.86
CA LEU A 258 2.82 -4.17 -23.01
C LEU A 258 1.39 -3.64 -22.91
N GLU A 259 0.43 -4.47 -22.52
CA GLU A 259 -0.96 -4.08 -22.29
C GLU A 259 -1.08 -3.04 -21.18
N ASP A 260 -0.45 -3.28 -20.03
CA ASP A 260 -0.46 -2.38 -18.88
C ASP A 260 0.17 -1.03 -19.25
N LEU A 261 1.26 -1.03 -20.03
CA LEU A 261 1.87 0.20 -20.54
C LEU A 261 0.95 0.94 -21.51
N LEU A 262 0.24 0.24 -22.39
CA LEU A 262 -0.69 0.82 -23.37
C LEU A 262 -1.94 1.42 -22.69
N HIS A 263 -2.44 0.76 -21.66
CA HIS A 263 -3.63 1.18 -20.91
C HIS A 263 -3.31 2.05 -19.69
N ALA A 264 -2.01 2.20 -19.39
CA ALA A 264 -1.51 2.84 -18.17
C ALA A 264 -2.14 2.23 -16.91
N ASP A 265 -2.29 0.91 -16.91
CA ASP A 265 -2.78 0.12 -15.78
C ASP A 265 -1.69 -0.01 -14.72
N ILE A 266 -2.13 -0.07 -13.47
CA ILE A 266 -1.33 -0.25 -12.26
C ILE A 266 -2.02 -1.37 -11.48
N PRO A 267 -1.81 -2.64 -11.87
CA PRO A 267 -2.37 -3.76 -11.16
C PRO A 267 -1.80 -3.82 -9.75
N MET A 268 -2.64 -4.05 -8.75
CA MET A 268 -2.24 -4.08 -7.34
C MET A 268 -2.74 -5.32 -6.62
N VAL A 269 -2.01 -5.70 -5.57
CA VAL A 269 -2.36 -6.79 -4.66
C VAL A 269 -2.28 -6.34 -3.20
N PHE A 270 -3.15 -6.87 -2.34
CA PHE A 270 -3.28 -6.48 -0.94
C PHE A 270 -3.53 -7.67 -0.01
N LEU A 271 -3.12 -7.52 1.24
CA LEU A 271 -3.61 -8.33 2.36
C LEU A 271 -4.70 -7.54 3.09
N LYS A 272 -5.95 -8.00 2.96
CA LYS A 272 -7.08 -7.43 3.67
C LYS A 272 -7.39 -8.28 4.89
N GLN A 273 -7.39 -7.69 6.09
CA GLN A 273 -7.68 -8.42 7.32
C GLN A 273 -8.22 -7.55 8.45
N TYR A 274 -9.07 -8.14 9.30
CA TYR A 274 -9.60 -7.53 10.52
C TYR A 274 -9.50 -8.49 11.68
N ARG A 275 -9.16 -7.98 12.86
CA ARG A 275 -9.10 -8.77 14.09
C ARG A 275 -10.49 -9.22 14.51
N ALA A 276 -10.60 -10.45 15.00
CA ALA A 276 -11.84 -10.93 15.60
C ALA A 276 -12.10 -10.25 16.94
N VAL A 277 -13.37 -9.96 17.21
CA VAL A 277 -13.80 -9.27 18.44
C VAL A 277 -13.74 -10.18 19.68
N ASP A 278 -13.97 -11.48 19.49
CA ASP A 278 -13.99 -12.51 20.52
C ASP A 278 -12.59 -13.06 20.83
N LYS A 279 -11.66 -12.96 19.87
CA LYS A 279 -10.27 -13.40 20.03
C LYS A 279 -9.30 -12.52 19.25
N SER A 280 -8.65 -11.59 19.94
CA SER A 280 -7.87 -10.51 19.32
C SER A 280 -6.63 -10.96 18.54
N GLU A 281 -6.17 -12.19 18.79
CA GLU A 281 -5.01 -12.79 18.13
C GLU A 281 -5.34 -13.39 16.76
N VAL A 282 -6.62 -13.61 16.45
CA VAL A 282 -7.07 -14.16 15.16
C VAL A 282 -7.81 -13.09 14.34
N ALA A 283 -8.01 -13.40 13.06
CA ALA A 283 -8.73 -12.52 12.14
C ALA A 283 -10.17 -13.02 11.93
N CYS A 284 -11.17 -12.14 12.05
CA CYS A 284 -12.55 -12.45 11.63
C CYS A 284 -12.73 -12.37 10.12
N PHE A 285 -11.77 -11.73 9.44
CA PHE A 285 -11.64 -11.72 7.99
C PHE A 285 -10.16 -11.68 7.64
N GLN A 286 -9.74 -12.50 6.67
CA GLN A 286 -8.40 -12.44 6.09
C GLN A 286 -8.47 -12.89 4.64
N GLY A 287 -7.83 -12.14 3.74
CA GLY A 287 -7.84 -12.44 2.32
C GLY A 287 -6.73 -11.75 1.54
N VAL A 288 -6.38 -12.36 0.41
CA VAL A 288 -5.56 -11.73 -0.63
C VAL A 288 -6.53 -11.16 -1.67
N VAL A 289 -6.45 -9.85 -1.89
CA VAL A 289 -7.33 -9.11 -2.79
C VAL A 289 -6.47 -8.48 -3.87
N ALA A 290 -6.94 -8.49 -5.11
CA ALA A 290 -6.32 -7.75 -6.20
C ALA A 290 -7.26 -6.63 -6.63
N ALA A 291 -6.71 -5.52 -7.09
CA ALA A 291 -7.49 -4.50 -7.78
C ALA A 291 -6.63 -3.83 -8.83
N ASN A 292 -7.28 -3.03 -9.67
CA ASN A 292 -6.58 -2.21 -10.64
C ASN A 292 -6.75 -0.73 -10.32
N SER A 293 -5.74 0.04 -10.68
CA SER A 293 -5.83 1.50 -10.82
C SER A 293 -5.27 1.84 -12.18
N PHE A 294 -5.72 2.91 -12.81
CA PHE A 294 -5.15 3.32 -14.09
C PHE A 294 -5.03 4.83 -14.20
N LEU A 295 -4.06 5.26 -14.99
CA LEU A 295 -3.86 6.67 -15.32
C LEU A 295 -4.81 7.08 -16.43
N ARG A 296 -5.97 7.61 -16.02
CA ARG A 296 -7.01 8.11 -16.94
C ARG A 296 -6.50 9.27 -17.80
N LYS A 297 -5.61 10.10 -17.25
CA LYS A 297 -5.00 11.22 -17.98
C LYS A 297 -3.59 11.48 -17.48
N PHE A 298 -2.61 11.50 -18.39
CA PHE A 298 -1.28 12.05 -18.12
C PHE A 298 -1.31 13.56 -18.37
N ILE A 299 -0.92 14.37 -17.38
CA ILE A 299 -0.89 15.84 -17.50
C ILE A 299 0.53 16.28 -17.86
N SER A 300 1.52 15.93 -17.05
CA SER A 300 2.92 16.24 -17.33
C SER A 300 3.87 15.42 -16.46
N GLY A 301 5.16 15.42 -16.79
CA GLY A 301 6.20 14.85 -15.93
C GLY A 301 7.59 15.31 -16.34
N TRP A 302 8.56 15.22 -15.44
CA TRP A 302 9.96 15.58 -15.70
C TRP A 302 10.90 14.98 -14.65
N TRP A 303 12.20 14.95 -14.95
CA TRP A 303 13.23 14.67 -13.96
C TRP A 303 13.36 15.82 -12.96
N LEU A 304 13.41 15.52 -11.66
CA LEU A 304 13.77 16.51 -10.65
C LEU A 304 15.26 16.87 -10.81
N SER A 305 15.58 18.14 -10.57
CA SER A 305 16.97 18.62 -10.60
C SER A 305 17.76 18.08 -9.42
N GLY A 306 19.06 17.85 -9.61
CA GLY A 306 19.94 17.47 -8.50
C GLY A 306 19.86 16.02 -8.06
N GLU A 307 20.53 15.76 -6.96
CA GLU A 307 20.46 14.52 -6.19
C GLU A 307 19.67 14.78 -4.92
N TYR A 308 19.03 13.73 -4.43
CA TYR A 308 18.23 13.77 -3.22
C TYR A 308 18.76 12.76 -2.23
N GLU A 309 18.45 13.01 -0.98
CA GLU A 309 18.78 12.10 0.09
C GLU A 309 17.56 11.88 0.96
N VAL A 310 17.26 10.61 1.19
CA VAL A 310 16.18 10.18 2.08
C VAL A 310 16.80 9.73 3.39
N THR A 311 16.29 10.27 4.49
CA THR A 311 16.67 9.89 5.85
C THR A 311 15.46 9.34 6.58
N PHE A 312 15.58 8.12 7.08
CA PHE A 312 14.59 7.45 7.91
C PHE A 312 14.97 7.58 9.40
N GLN A 313 13.96 7.63 10.26
CA GLN A 313 14.12 7.50 11.71
C GLN A 313 13.70 6.11 12.18
N ASP A 314 14.32 5.61 13.24
CA ASP A 314 13.86 4.40 13.91
C ASP A 314 12.44 4.62 14.44
N PHE A 315 11.50 3.79 13.98
CA PHE A 315 10.10 3.94 14.33
C PHE A 315 9.44 2.57 14.49
N ALA A 316 9.24 2.13 15.73
CA ALA A 316 8.76 0.77 16.03
C ALA A 316 7.40 0.44 15.39
N SER A 317 6.52 1.43 15.22
CA SER A 317 5.23 1.22 14.53
C SER A 317 5.36 1.05 13.01
N TYR A 318 6.47 1.52 12.44
CA TYR A 318 6.77 1.51 11.00
C TYR A 318 8.22 1.06 10.77
N PRO A 319 8.55 -0.23 10.99
CA PRO A 319 9.91 -0.75 10.92
C PRO A 319 10.40 -0.91 9.46
N ILE A 320 10.25 0.15 8.65
CA ILE A 320 10.44 0.13 7.20
C ILE A 320 11.86 -0.24 6.79
N MET A 321 12.87 0.20 7.56
CA MET A 321 14.27 -0.12 7.32
C MET A 321 14.52 -1.63 7.38
N SER A 322 14.05 -2.30 8.44
CA SER A 322 14.20 -3.75 8.56
C SER A 322 13.26 -4.53 7.64
N ASP A 323 12.06 -4.02 7.38
CA ASP A 323 11.09 -4.69 6.52
C ASP A 323 11.53 -4.71 5.06
N LEU A 324 12.13 -3.61 4.58
CA LEU A 324 12.49 -3.44 3.17
C LEU A 324 14.00 -3.58 2.91
N GLY A 325 14.81 -3.67 3.97
CA GLY A 325 16.27 -3.69 3.86
C GLY A 325 16.85 -2.36 3.39
N LEU A 326 16.28 -1.25 3.88
CA LEU A 326 16.74 0.11 3.57
C LEU A 326 17.75 0.60 4.63
N PRO A 327 18.81 1.32 4.23
CA PRO A 327 19.66 1.99 5.20
C PRO A 327 18.94 3.21 5.80
N GLN A 328 19.45 3.70 6.93
CA GLN A 328 18.92 4.91 7.57
C GLN A 328 19.02 6.15 6.66
N ARG A 329 20.05 6.22 5.82
CA ARG A 329 20.32 7.32 4.89
C ARG A 329 20.65 6.73 3.53
N THR A 330 19.99 7.21 2.48
CA THR A 330 20.26 6.78 1.10
C THR A 330 20.17 7.94 0.12
N VAL A 331 21.06 7.94 -0.87
CA VAL A 331 21.04 8.89 -1.97
C VAL A 331 20.13 8.35 -3.06
N VAL A 332 19.16 9.17 -3.47
CA VAL A 332 18.23 8.89 -4.55
C VAL A 332 18.80 9.45 -5.85
N LYS A 333 18.95 8.55 -6.82
CA LYS A 333 19.33 8.89 -8.20
C LYS A 333 18.08 8.92 -9.06
N ASN A 334 18.09 9.79 -10.07
CA ASN A 334 16.99 9.91 -11.03
C ASN A 334 15.60 10.08 -10.37
N PRO A 335 15.43 11.00 -9.41
CA PRO A 335 14.09 11.29 -8.94
C PRO A 335 13.33 12.07 -10.01
N PHE A 336 12.02 11.86 -10.07
CA PHE A 336 11.17 12.50 -11.08
C PHE A 336 9.84 12.90 -10.49
N TRP A 337 9.12 13.75 -11.23
CA TRP A 337 7.79 14.18 -10.89
C TRP A 337 6.85 13.84 -12.04
N ILE A 338 5.62 13.46 -11.70
CA ILE A 338 4.53 13.29 -12.65
C ILE A 338 3.24 13.88 -12.07
N GLU A 339 2.36 14.31 -12.96
CA GLU A 339 1.00 14.70 -12.64
C GLU A 339 0.01 14.02 -13.58
N GLY A 340 -1.10 13.58 -13.01
CA GLY A 340 -2.19 13.03 -13.79
C GLY A 340 -3.45 12.74 -12.98
N ASP A 341 -4.42 12.21 -13.69
CA ASP A 341 -5.68 11.76 -13.10
C ASP A 341 -5.70 10.24 -13.02
N LEU A 342 -6.01 9.72 -11.84
CA LEU A 342 -6.08 8.28 -11.56
C LEU A 342 -7.53 7.85 -11.36
N THR A 343 -7.79 6.57 -11.64
CA THR A 343 -9.05 5.90 -11.30
C THR A 343 -8.74 4.62 -10.54
N PHE A 344 -9.41 4.41 -9.42
CA PHE A 344 -9.40 3.18 -8.63
C PHE A 344 -10.69 2.40 -8.89
N VAL A 345 -10.57 1.14 -9.30
CA VAL A 345 -11.73 0.28 -9.57
C VAL A 345 -11.97 -0.73 -8.46
N ASN A 346 -13.11 -1.42 -8.52
CA ASN A 346 -13.45 -2.48 -7.58
C ASN A 346 -12.41 -3.60 -7.60
N GLY A 347 -12.10 -4.13 -6.42
CA GLY A 347 -11.21 -5.27 -6.27
C GLY A 347 -11.90 -6.62 -6.50
N THR A 348 -11.08 -7.65 -6.67
CA THR A 348 -11.47 -9.06 -6.74
C THR A 348 -10.74 -9.86 -5.67
N ALA A 349 -11.46 -10.81 -5.07
CA ALA A 349 -10.86 -11.75 -4.13
C ALA A 349 -10.00 -12.77 -4.88
N GLN A 350 -8.71 -12.85 -4.55
CA GLN A 350 -7.85 -13.94 -5.02
C GLN A 350 -7.97 -15.16 -4.10
N TRP A 351 -8.15 -14.89 -2.81
CA TRP A 351 -8.41 -15.88 -1.77
C TRP A 351 -9.04 -15.21 -0.55
N TRP A 352 -9.99 -15.90 0.09
CA TRP A 352 -10.51 -15.59 1.42
C TRP A 352 -10.32 -16.80 2.32
N ALA A 353 -9.93 -16.58 3.58
CA ALA A 353 -10.10 -17.58 4.61
C ALA A 353 -11.58 -17.95 4.70
N ALA A 354 -11.90 -19.24 4.73
CA ALA A 354 -13.26 -19.67 5.03
C ALA A 354 -13.63 -19.09 6.40
N THR A 355 -14.71 -18.31 6.46
CA THR A 355 -15.29 -17.90 7.72
C THR A 355 -15.88 -19.15 8.36
N SER A 356 -15.29 -19.59 9.47
CA SER A 356 -15.74 -20.74 10.26
C SER A 356 -17.15 -20.56 10.79
#